data_AF-A0A959TCY5-F1
#
_entry.id   AF-A0A959TCY5-F1
#
_cell.length_a   1.000
_cell.length_b   1.000
_cell.length_c   1.000
_cell.angle_alpha   90.00
_cell.angle_beta   90.00
_cell.angle_gamma   90.00
#
_symmetry.space_group_name_H-M   'P 1'
#
loop_
_entity.id
_entity.type
_entity.pdbx_description
1 polymer ?
#
loop_
_entity_poly.entity_id
_entity_poly.type
_entity_poly.pdbx_seq_one_letter_code
_entity_poly.pdbx_strand_id
1 'polypeptide(L)' 'MARIAGIDLPKTKRGCIGLTYIYGIGRSRALDILKAVDVDPDKKVQDW' A
#
# COMPACT_ATOMS: atom_id res chain seq x y z
N MET A 1 -2.10 5.95 -10.97
CA MET A 1 -2.47 6.60 -9.70
C MET A 1 -3.36 5.59 -9.04
N ALA A 2 -2.88 4.93 -7.98
CA ALA A 2 -3.66 3.89 -7.33
C ALA A 2 -4.65 4.57 -6.38
N ARG A 3 -5.94 4.42 -6.64
CA ARG A 3 -7.02 4.89 -5.77
C ARG A 3 -7.62 3.69 -5.07
N ILE A 4 -7.53 3.65 -3.75
CA ILE A 4 -8.05 2.56 -2.92
C ILE A 4 -8.95 3.15 -1.85
N ALA A 5 -10.17 2.60 -1.70
CA ALA A 5 -11.18 3.08 -0.74
C ALA A 5 -11.45 4.60 -0.83
N GLY A 6 -11.37 5.17 -2.04
CA GLY A 6 -11.56 6.62 -2.26
C GLY A 6 -10.35 7.49 -1.91
N ILE A 7 -9.22 6.89 -1.53
CA ILE A 7 -7.98 7.58 -1.16
C ILE A 7 -6.94 7.39 -2.27
N ASP A 8 -6.32 8.49 -2.70
CA ASP A 8 -5.24 8.46 -3.68
C ASP A 8 -3.90 8.18 -2.99
N LEU A 9 -3.28 7.06 -3.36
CA LEU A 9 -2.02 6.62 -2.77
C LEU A 9 -0.82 7.30 -3.45
N PRO A 10 0.21 7.70 -2.69
CA PRO A 10 1.40 8.32 -3.25
C PRO A 10 2.23 7.32 -4.07
N LYS A 11 2.36 7.58 -5.38
CA LYS A 11 3.00 6.68 -6.37
C LYS A 11 4.47 6.37 -6.09
N THR A 12 5.19 7.32 -5.50
CA THR A 12 6.65 7.24 -5.30
C THR A 12 7.04 6.48 -4.03
N LYS A 13 6.08 6.16 -3.16
CA LYS A 13 6.31 5.45 -1.91
C LYS A 13 6.17 3.94 -2.11
N ARG A 14 6.85 3.18 -1.24
CA ARG A 14 6.68 1.72 -1.13
C ARG A 14 5.24 1.37 -0.78
N GLY A 15 4.72 0.26 -1.31
CA GLY A 15 3.34 -0.21 -1.06
C GLY A 15 3.02 -0.31 0.42
N CYS A 16 3.97 -0.78 1.24
CA CYS A 16 3.81 -0.88 2.70
C CYS A 16 3.62 0.47 3.41
N ILE A 17 4.11 1.57 2.83
CA ILE A 17 3.91 2.94 3.34
C ILE A 17 2.73 3.60 2.64
N GLY A 18 2.48 3.27 1.37
CA GLY A 18 1.33 3.77 0.63
C GLY A 18 0.04 3.41 1.36
N LEU A 19 -0.17 2.14 1.67
CA LEU A 19 -1.39 1.66 2.32
C LEU A 19 -1.65 2.29 3.68
N THR A 20 -0.64 2.81 4.38
CA THR A 20 -0.84 3.47 5.68
C THR A 20 -1.49 4.86 5.58
N TYR A 21 -1.70 5.39 4.37
CA TYR A 21 -2.51 6.59 4.15
C TYR A 21 -4.00 6.29 4.26
N ILE A 22 -4.40 5.02 4.26
CA ILE A 22 -5.77 4.60 4.48
C ILE A 22 -6.02 4.56 5.98
N TYR A 23 -7.04 5.28 6.45
CA TYR A 23 -7.42 5.30 7.86
C TYR A 23 -7.68 3.89 8.38
N GLY A 24 -7.08 3.54 9.52
CA GLY A 24 -7.19 2.21 10.12
C GLY A 24 -6.23 1.16 9.57
N ILE A 25 -5.41 1.48 8.56
CA ILE A 25 -4.33 0.61 8.07
C ILE A 25 -3.00 1.10 8.63
N GLY A 26 -2.46 0.39 9.62
CA GLY A 26 -1.10 0.57 10.11
C GLY A 26 -0.08 -0.25 9.31
N ARG A 27 1.21 -0.08 9.62
CA ARG A 27 2.31 -0.79 8.93
C ARG A 27 2.16 -2.31 8.95
N SER A 28 1.77 -2.89 10.09
CA SER A 28 1.58 -4.35 10.20
C SER A 28 0.46 -4.84 9.28
N ARG A 29 -0.71 -4.18 9.33
CA ARG A 29 -1.84 -4.48 8.44
C ARG A 29 -1.49 -4.31 6.97
N ALA A 30 -0.76 -3.26 6.62
CA ALA A 30 -0.30 -3.05 5.24
C ALA A 30 0.58 -4.21 4.75
N LEU A 31 1.52 -4.69 5.58
CA LEU A 31 2.36 -5.84 5.25
C LEU A 31 1.55 -7.13 5.14
N ASP A 32 0.59 -7.36 6.03
CA ASP A 32 -0.26 -8.55 6.00
C ASP A 32 -1.13 -8.57 4.74
N ILE A 33 -1.72 -7.42 4.36
CA ILE A 33 -2.49 -7.27 3.13
C ILE A 33 -1.62 -7.58 1.91
N LEU A 34 -0.44 -6.95 1.82
CA LEU A 34 0.47 -7.13 0.68
C LEU A 34 0.95 -8.58 0.55
N LYS A 35 1.26 -9.24 1.68
CA LYS A 35 1.59 -10.68 1.70
C LYS A 35 0.40 -11.56 1.28
N ALA A 36 -0.81 -11.22 1.71
CA ALA A 36 -2.00 -11.99 1.35
C ALA A 36 -2.33 -11.92 -0.14
N VAL A 37 -1.92 -10.85 -0.83
CA VAL A 37 -2.08 -10.70 -2.29
C VAL A 37 -0.81 -10.98 -3.09
N ASP A 38 0.22 -11.55 -2.45
CA ASP A 38 1.53 -11.86 -3.06
C ASP A 38 2.20 -10.66 -3.77
N VAL A 39 2.06 -9.47 -3.18
CA VAL A 39 2.71 -8.26 -3.65
C VAL A 39 3.90 -7.93 -2.75
N ASP A 40 5.05 -7.73 -3.37
CA ASP A 40 6.27 -7.30 -2.68
C ASP A 40 6.03 -5.93 -1.98
N PRO A 41 6.14 -5.86 -0.65
CA PRO A 41 5.91 -4.64 0.10
C PRO A 41 6.92 -3.52 -0.15
N ASP A 42 8.09 -3.84 -0.71
CA ASP A 42 9.13 -2.88 -1.06
C ASP A 42 8.97 -2.30 -2.48
N LYS A 43 8.11 -2.90 -3.32
CA LYS A 43 7.71 -2.28 -4.60
C LYS A 43 6.99 -0.97 -4.36
N LYS A 44 7.17 0.00 -5.28
CA LYS A 44 6.45 1.27 -5.20
C LYS A 44 5.00 1.08 -5.62
N VAL A 45 4.15 1.99 -5.16
CA VAL A 45 2.71 2.05 -5.50
C VAL A 45 2.43 2.25 -7.00
N GLN A 46 3.44 2.45 -7.82
CA GLN A 46 3.32 2.48 -9.28
C GLN A 46 3.81 1.20 -9.97
N ASP A 47 4.54 0.33 -9.26
CA ASP A 47 5.29 -0.81 -9.80
C ASP A 47 4.73 -2.18 -9.34
N TRP A 48 3.75 -2.17 -8.43
CA TRP A 48 2.93 -3.32 -8.01
C TRP A 48 1.77 -3.61 -8.96
#